data_AF-A0A832EI67-F1
#
_entry.id   AF-A0A832EI67-F1
#
_cell.length_a   1.000
_cell.length_b   1.000
_cell.length_c   1.000
_cell.angle_alpha   90.00
_cell.angle_beta   90.00
_cell.angle_gamma   90.00
#
_symmetry.space_group_name_H-M   'P 1'
#
loop_
_entity.id
_entity.type
_entity.pdbx_description
1 polymer ?
#
loop_
_entity_poly.entity_id
_entity_poly.type
_entity_poly.pdbx_seq_one_letter_code
_entity_poly.pdbx_strand_id
1 'polypeptide(L)' 'MNADDELILKMAKEVVIKFIELGRVSPTNFEATFRAVFWAIKNTLVDSRASALSGDLLESTGDA' A
#
# COMPACT_ATOMS: atom_id res chain seq x y z
N MET A 1 -11.49 -6.95 8.93
CA MET A 1 -10.41 -6.65 7.98
C MET A 1 -10.97 -6.79 6.59
N ASN A 2 -10.78 -5.81 5.72
CA ASN A 2 -11.01 -5.99 4.30
C ASN A 2 -10.02 -7.06 3.79
N ALA A 3 -10.36 -7.86 2.78
CA ALA A 3 -9.45 -8.86 2.20
C ALA A 3 -8.12 -8.23 1.75
N ASP A 4 -8.17 -6.97 1.32
CA ASP A 4 -6.99 -6.17 0.97
C ASP A 4 -6.05 -5.92 2.18
N ASP A 5 -6.58 -5.76 3.39
CA ASP A 5 -5.76 -5.45 4.58
C ASP A 5 -4.80 -6.60 4.91
N GLU A 6 -5.25 -7.84 4.76
CA GLU A 6 -4.41 -9.02 4.99
C GLU A 6 -3.29 -9.11 3.95
N LEU A 7 -3.61 -8.84 2.68
CA LEU A 7 -2.64 -8.85 1.60
C LEU A 7 -1.59 -7.74 1.79
N ILE A 8 -2.01 -6.52 2.14
CA ILE A 8 -1.11 -5.41 2.42
C ILE A 8 -0.20 -5.75 3.60
N LEU A 9 -0.73 -6.34 4.68
CA LEU A 9 0.09 -6.76 5.83
C LEU A 9 1.12 -7.84 5.46
N LYS A 10 0.74 -8.83 4.65
CA LYS A 10 1.66 -9.86 4.15
C LYS A 10 2.80 -9.23 3.34
N MET A 11 2.47 -8.32 2.41
CA MET A 11 3.47 -7.62 1.60
C MET A 11 4.38 -6.72 2.44
N ALA A 12 3.81 -5.92 3.34
CA ALA A 12 4.57 -5.05 4.23
C ALA A 12 5.56 -5.85 5.10
N LYS A 13 5.13 -7.01 5.61
CA LYS A 13 5.99 -7.94 6.36
C LYS A 13 7.20 -8.40 5.52
N GLU A 14 7.00 -8.84 4.28
CA GLU A 14 8.13 -9.29 3.43
C GLU A 14 9.14 -8.17 3.13
N VAL A 15 8.65 -6.95 2.84
CA VAL A 15 9.52 -5.78 2.61
C VAL A 15 10.32 -5.43 3.87
N VAL A 16 9.68 -5.42 5.04
CA VAL A 16 10.36 -5.11 6.30
C VAL A 16 11.35 -6.21 6.69
N ILE A 17 11.04 -7.48 6.46
CA ILE A 17 11.99 -8.59 6.61
C ILE A 17 13.24 -8.34 5.76
N LYS A 18 13.06 -7.95 4.49
CA LYS A 18 14.20 -7.62 3.61
C LYS A 18 15.04 -6.47 4.15
N PHE A 19 14.41 -5.44 4.72
CA PHE A 19 15.15 -4.33 5.34
C PHE A 19 15.92 -4.75 6.60
N ILE A 20 15.39 -5.68 7.39
CA ILE A 20 16.10 -6.27 8.54
C ILE A 20 17.31 -7.08 8.06
N GLU A 21 17.15 -7.92 7.04
CA GLU A 21 18.24 -8.71 6.44
C GLU A 21 19.37 -7.82 5.90
N LEU A 22 19.04 -6.63 5.40
CA LEU A 22 19.99 -5.63 4.91
C LEU A 22 20.53 -4.69 6.01
N GLY A 23 20.17 -4.92 7.28
CA GLY A 23 20.62 -4.11 8.42
C GLY A 23 20.05 -2.68 8.45
N ARG A 24 18.93 -2.42 7.77
CA ARG A 24 18.29 -1.09 7.69
C ARG A 24 17.23 -0.85 8.77
N VAL A 25 16.77 -1.91 9.43
CA VAL A 25 15.76 -1.87 10.50
C VAL A 25 16.31 -2.49 11.77
N SER A 26 16.05 -1.85 12.90
CA SER A 26 16.37 -2.27 14.26
C SER A 26 15.10 -2.27 15.12
N PRO A 27 15.11 -2.88 16.33
CA PRO A 27 13.95 -2.85 17.21
C PRO A 27 13.45 -1.44 17.52
N THR A 28 14.35 -0.45 17.63
CA THR A 28 14.01 0.94 17.95
C THR A 28 13.23 1.64 16.83
N ASN A 29 13.46 1.28 15.57
CA ASN A 29 12.80 1.91 14.42
C ASN A 29 11.80 0.99 13.69
N PHE A 30 11.58 -0.22 14.21
CA PHE A 30 10.72 -1.23 13.59
C PHE A 30 9.29 -0.72 13.39
N GLU A 31 8.65 -0.19 14.44
CA GLU A 31 7.25 0.25 14.35
C GLU A 31 7.06 1.34 13.28
N ALA A 32 7.89 2.39 13.34
CA ALA A 32 7.82 3.49 12.39
C ALA A 32 8.05 3.01 10.95
N THR A 33 9.03 2.12 10.75
CA THR A 33 9.35 1.57 9.42
C THR A 33 8.22 0.69 8.90
N PHE A 34 7.66 -0.19 9.73
CA PHE A 34 6.57 -1.07 9.34
C PHE A 34 5.32 -0.27 8.95
N ARG A 35 4.96 0.76 9.73
CA ARG A 35 3.86 1.67 9.40
C ARG A 35 4.09 2.42 8.10
N ALA A 36 5.30 2.91 7.86
CA ALA A 36 5.65 3.62 6.63
C ALA A 36 5.49 2.72 5.39
N VAL A 37 6.00 1.49 5.46
CA VAL A 37 5.86 0.50 4.37
C VAL A 37 4.39 0.14 4.14
N PHE A 38 3.64 -0.14 5.21
CA PHE A 38 2.20 -0.45 5.12
C PHE A 38 1.43 0.66 4.38
N TRP A 39 1.64 1.93 4.78
CA TRP A 39 0.96 3.06 4.16
C TRP A 39 1.41 3.32 2.72
N ALA A 40 2.69 3.12 2.39
CA ALA A 40 3.17 3.23 1.02
C ALA A 40 2.43 2.25 0.08
N ILE A 41 2.29 0.99 0.50
CA ILE A 41 1.57 -0.04 -0.26
C ILE A 41 0.07 0.29 -0.32
N LYS A 42 -0.54 0.64 0.81
CA LYS A 42 -1.97 0.95 0.88
C LYS A 42 -2.33 2.16 0.01
N ASN A 43 -1.55 3.23 0.06
CA ASN A 43 -1.78 4.43 -0.74
C ASN A 43 -1.66 4.12 -2.22
N THR A 44 -0.70 3.29 -2.64
CA THR A 44 -0.58 2.83 -4.03
C THR A 44 -1.88 2.16 -4.53
N LEU A 45 -2.54 1.34 -3.70
CA LEU A 45 -3.81 0.71 -4.04
C LEU A 45 -4.98 1.71 -4.06
N VAL A 46 -5.02 2.64 -3.10
CA VAL A 46 -6.05 3.68 -3.03
C VAL A 46 -5.97 4.59 -4.26
N ASP A 47 -4.78 5.06 -4.59
CA ASP A 47 -4.54 5.95 -5.72
C ASP A 47 -4.86 5.25 -7.05
N SER A 48 -4.49 3.97 -7.18
CA SER A 48 -4.85 3.14 -8.33
C SER A 48 -6.37 3.02 -8.51
N ARG A 49 -7.13 2.78 -7.42
CA ARG A 49 -8.59 2.70 -7.47
C ARG A 49 -9.22 4.05 -7.75
N ALA A 50 -8.73 5.13 -7.14
CA ALA A 50 -9.21 6.49 -7.40
C ALA A 50 -9.02 6.88 -8.87
N SER A 51 -7.88 6.51 -9.47
CA SER A 51 -7.63 6.71 -10.90
C SER A 51 -8.59 5.88 -11.78
N ALA A 52 -8.92 4.66 -11.39
CA ALA A 52 -9.88 3.82 -12.13
C ALA A 52 -11.29 4.42 -12.09
N LEU A 53 -11.79 4.78 -10.90
CA LEU A 53 -13.12 5.39 -10.74
C LEU A 53 -13.26 6.72 -11.50
N SER A 54 -12.21 7.54 -11.51
CA SER A 54 -12.22 8.81 -12.26
C SER A 54 -12.21 8.60 -13.78
N GLY A 55 -11.54 7.55 -14.27
CA GLY A 55 -11.64 7.11 -15.67
C GLY A 55 -13.07 6.71 -16.04
N ASP A 56 -13.70 5.85 -15.25
CA ASP A 56 -15.06 5.35 -15.51
C ASP A 56 -16.11 6.50 -15.53
N LEU A 57 -15.96 7.50 -14.66
CA LEU A 57 -16.83 8.68 -14.62
C LEU A 57 -16.67 9.57 -15.87
N LEU A 58 -15.45 9.76 -16.34
CA LEU A 58 -15.17 10.53 -17.56
C LEU A 58 -15.72 9.84 -18.81
N GLU A 59 -15.62 8.51 -18.89
CA GLU A 59 -16.23 7.74 -19.99
C GLU A 59 -17.76 7.83 -19.97
N SER A 60 -18.39 7.85 -18.79
CA SER A 60 -19.86 7.94 -18.68
C SER A 60 -20.46 9.30 -19.06
N THR A 61 -19.66 10.37 -19.07
CA THR A 61 -20.12 11.74 -19.33
C THR A 61 -19.87 12.21 -20.77
N GLY A 62 -19.14 11.43 -21.57
CA GLY A 62 -18.81 11.77 -22.95
C GLY A 62 -19.84 11.36 -24.01
N ASP A 63 -20.97 10.77 -23.61
CA ASP A 63 -21.96 10.15 -24.51
C ASP A 63 -23.33 10.88 -24.54
N ALA A 64 -23.34 12.19 -24.25
CA ALA A 64 -24.54 13.05 -24.26
C ALA A 64 -24.47 14.21 -25.25
#